data_AF-A0A316UPW2-F1
#
_entry.id   AF-A0A316UPW2-F1
#
_cell.length_a   1.000
_cell.length_b   1.000
_cell.length_c   1.000
_cell.angle_alpha   90.00
_cell.angle_beta   90.00
_cell.angle_gamma   90.00
#
_symmetry.space_group_name_H-M   'P 1'
#
loop_
_entity.id
_entity.type
_entity.pdbx_description
1 polymer ?
#
loop_
_entity_poly.entity_id
_entity_poly.type
_entity_poly.pdbx_seq_one_letter_code
_entity_poly.pdbx_strand_id
1 'polypeptide(L)'
;LESANSLEDSAFREGFSSGQAHGKLHGTFEGRALGRDKGFELWDEVGFYEGTARFWRGVLAKQVESLPVGQRSRKQVKQLQHLEALETLIAAFPTKNKSSGGAASVAGSAGDGDQAASASVDGAVEDAETLSKMDISTLLERIRARYKVVCASLGIPARGLDERTTASAPQETNNNVSSPSLPSSPSRTAAANTVVAGGKTVDPNQLRF
;
A
#
# COMPACT_ATOMS: atom_id res chain seq x y z
N LEU A 1 42.52 25.08 27.21
CA LEU A 1 41.05 25.06 27.45
C LEU A 1 40.31 25.49 26.20
N GLU A 2 40.57 26.67 25.63
CA GLU A 2 39.91 27.15 24.40
C GLU A 2 40.12 26.25 23.17
N SER A 3 41.34 25.72 22.96
CA SER A 3 41.61 24.75 21.89
C SER A 3 40.89 23.40 22.07
N ALA A 4 40.61 22.97 23.29
CA ALA A 4 39.90 21.71 23.54
C ALA A 4 38.40 21.86 23.26
N ASN A 5 37.83 22.99 23.67
CA ASN A 5 36.43 23.34 23.37
C ASN A 5 36.20 23.49 21.86
N SER A 6 37.16 24.06 21.12
CA SER A 6 37.06 24.18 19.66
C SER A 6 37.07 22.81 18.95
N LEU A 7 37.81 21.83 19.47
CA LEU A 7 37.84 20.49 18.91
C LEU A 7 36.52 19.76 19.17
N GLU A 8 35.99 19.87 20.39
CA GLU A 8 34.69 19.30 20.76
C GLU A 8 33.55 19.86 19.90
N ASP A 9 33.49 21.18 19.73
CA ASP A 9 32.47 21.83 18.90
C ASP A 9 32.56 21.38 17.43
N SER A 10 33.78 21.23 16.89
CA SER A 10 33.96 20.78 15.51
C SER A 10 33.53 19.32 15.32
N ALA A 11 33.89 18.44 16.25
CA ALA A 11 33.50 17.04 16.23
C ALA A 11 31.99 16.87 16.39
N PHE A 12 31.35 17.67 17.26
CA PHE A 12 29.90 17.67 17.42
C PHE A 12 29.18 18.10 16.15
N ARG A 13 29.60 19.23 15.55
CA ARG A 13 29.00 19.75 14.31
C ARG A 13 29.16 18.77 13.15
N GLU A 14 30.33 18.17 13.03
CA GLU A 14 30.61 17.17 12.00
C GLU A 14 29.75 15.92 12.19
N GLY A 15 29.70 15.37 13.41
CA GLY A 15 28.87 14.22 13.75
C GLY A 15 27.37 14.49 13.53
N PHE A 16 26.89 15.66 13.93
CA PHE A 16 25.50 16.07 13.72
C PHE A 16 25.16 16.24 12.24
N SER A 17 26.00 16.95 11.47
CA SER A 17 25.78 17.17 10.05
C SER A 17 25.81 15.85 9.26
N SER A 18 26.78 14.99 9.55
CA SER A 18 26.90 13.66 8.95
C SER A 18 25.71 12.78 9.31
N GLY A 19 25.33 12.73 10.60
CA GLY A 19 24.18 11.96 11.08
C GLY A 19 22.86 12.44 10.49
N GLN A 20 22.65 13.76 10.38
CA GLN A 20 21.44 14.34 9.77
C GLN A 20 21.38 14.02 8.27
N ALA A 21 22.48 14.18 7.54
CA ALA A 21 22.54 13.86 6.11
C ALA A 21 22.27 12.36 5.86
N HIS A 22 22.89 11.49 6.66
CA HIS A 22 22.68 10.05 6.58
C HIS A 22 21.25 9.65 6.94
N GLY A 23 20.69 10.18 8.03
CA GLY A 23 19.33 9.90 8.47
C GLY A 23 18.29 10.35 7.44
N LYS A 24 18.47 11.52 6.82
CA LYS A 24 17.61 11.99 5.72
C LYS A 24 17.65 11.03 4.55
N LEU A 25 18.84 10.61 4.13
CA LEU A 25 19.01 9.69 3.02
C LEU A 25 18.37 8.33 3.35
N HIS A 26 18.66 7.75 4.51
CA HIS A 26 18.13 6.45 4.94
C HIS A 26 16.61 6.47 5.05
N GLY A 27 16.04 7.49 5.72
CA GLY A 27 14.60 7.65 5.84
C GLY A 27 13.91 7.77 4.48
N THR A 28 14.53 8.43 3.49
CA THR A 28 13.95 8.46 2.13
C THR A 28 13.99 7.11 1.42
N PHE A 29 15.03 6.29 1.62
CA PHE A 29 15.09 4.96 1.04
C PHE A 29 14.09 4.00 1.69
N GLU A 30 14.09 3.96 3.02
CA GLU A 30 13.21 3.11 3.80
C GLU A 30 11.74 3.46 3.56
N GLY A 31 11.39 4.75 3.60
CA GLY A 31 10.02 5.19 3.33
C GLY A 31 9.53 4.84 1.92
N ARG A 32 10.41 4.91 0.91
CA ARG A 32 10.07 4.48 -0.46
C ARG A 32 9.88 2.97 -0.58
N ALA A 33 10.73 2.18 0.10
CA ALA A 33 10.60 0.74 0.13
C ALA A 33 9.30 0.33 0.84
N LEU A 34 9.06 0.86 2.04
CA LEU A 34 7.85 0.60 2.82
C LEU A 34 6.58 1.01 2.07
N GLY A 35 6.58 2.17 1.42
CA GLY A 35 5.45 2.64 0.63
C GLY A 35 5.14 1.73 -0.57
N ARG A 36 6.14 1.14 -1.21
CA ARG A 36 5.94 0.13 -2.26
C ARG A 36 5.34 -1.15 -1.70
N ASP A 37 5.89 -1.64 -0.60
CA ASP A 37 5.44 -2.90 0.01
C ASP A 37 3.99 -2.79 0.49
N LYS A 38 3.65 -1.69 1.18
CA LYS A 38 2.27 -1.40 1.57
C LYS A 38 1.36 -1.12 0.38
N GLY A 39 1.83 -0.41 -0.63
CA GLY A 39 1.08 -0.20 -1.87
C GLY A 39 0.71 -1.52 -2.54
N PHE A 40 1.65 -2.48 -2.58
CA PHE A 40 1.40 -3.81 -3.14
C PHE A 40 0.42 -4.61 -2.29
N GLU A 41 0.54 -4.59 -0.97
CA GLU A 41 -0.41 -5.26 -0.05
C GLU A 41 -1.86 -4.80 -0.30
N LEU A 42 -2.07 -3.49 -0.42
CA LEU A 42 -3.39 -2.92 -0.70
C LEU A 42 -3.87 -3.29 -2.11
N TRP A 43 -3.01 -3.20 -3.12
CA TRP A 43 -3.38 -3.52 -4.50
C TRP A 43 -3.58 -5.02 -4.75
N ASP A 44 -2.93 -5.91 -3.99
CA ASP A 44 -3.17 -7.35 -4.06
C ASP A 44 -4.60 -7.67 -3.61
N GLU A 45 -5.06 -7.03 -2.53
CA GLU A 45 -6.45 -7.15 -2.09
C GLU A 45 -7.43 -6.58 -3.13
N VAL A 46 -7.20 -5.35 -3.59
CA VAL A 46 -8.06 -4.69 -4.58
C VAL A 46 -8.11 -5.49 -5.89
N GLY A 47 -6.96 -6.01 -6.35
CA GLY A 47 -6.85 -6.83 -7.55
C GLY A 47 -7.59 -8.17 -7.43
N PHE A 48 -7.60 -8.78 -6.24
CA PHE A 48 -8.41 -9.97 -5.98
C PHE A 48 -9.91 -9.68 -6.14
N TYR A 49 -10.40 -8.56 -5.59
CA TYR A 49 -11.81 -8.16 -5.77
C TYR A 49 -12.13 -7.85 -7.22
N GLU A 50 -11.23 -7.16 -7.93
CA GLU A 50 -11.38 -6.83 -9.34
C GLU A 50 -11.47 -8.07 -10.22
N GLY A 51 -10.57 -9.05 -10.00
CA GLY A 51 -10.58 -10.33 -10.71
C GLY A 51 -11.88 -11.11 -10.48
N THR A 52 -12.34 -11.14 -9.22
CA THR A 52 -13.62 -11.78 -8.86
C THR A 52 -14.80 -11.10 -9.56
N ALA A 53 -14.84 -9.77 -9.56
CA ALA A 53 -15.90 -9.01 -10.21
C ALA A 53 -15.96 -9.28 -11.72
N ARG A 54 -14.81 -9.19 -12.40
CA ARG A 54 -14.70 -9.46 -13.84
C ARG A 54 -15.11 -10.88 -14.20
N PHE A 55 -14.68 -11.87 -13.41
CA PHE A 55 -15.03 -13.27 -13.63
C PHE A 55 -16.55 -13.48 -13.57
N TRP A 56 -17.19 -13.06 -12.47
CA TRP A 56 -18.63 -13.27 -12.28
C TRP A 56 -19.48 -12.46 -13.27
N ARG A 57 -19.03 -11.27 -13.65
CA ARG A 57 -19.67 -10.48 -14.72
C ARG A 57 -19.65 -11.24 -16.04
N GLY A 58 -18.53 -11.86 -16.40
CA GLY A 58 -18.41 -12.70 -17.59
C GLY A 58 -19.29 -13.96 -17.55
N VAL A 59 -19.37 -14.63 -16.38
CA VAL A 59 -20.26 -15.79 -16.19
C VAL A 59 -21.72 -15.40 -16.35
N LEU A 60 -22.16 -14.32 -15.71
CA LEU A 60 -23.54 -13.82 -15.81
C LEU A 60 -23.88 -13.38 -17.24
N ALA A 61 -22.95 -12.74 -17.95
CA ALA A 61 -23.16 -12.33 -19.34
C ALA A 61 -23.42 -13.55 -20.25
N LYS A 62 -22.64 -14.63 -20.11
CA LYS A 62 -22.84 -15.88 -20.88
C LYS A 62 -24.16 -16.58 -20.53
N GLN A 63 -24.56 -16.56 -19.26
CA GLN A 63 -25.87 -17.10 -18.85
C GLN A 63 -27.02 -16.34 -19.51
N VAL A 64 -26.90 -15.02 -19.60
CA VAL A 64 -27.88 -14.17 -20.30
C VAL A 64 -27.92 -14.47 -21.79
N GLU A 65 -26.77 -14.68 -22.43
CA GLU A 65 -26.67 -15.02 -23.86
C GLU A 65 -27.30 -16.38 -24.18
N SER A 66 -27.21 -17.35 -23.25
CA SER A 66 -27.86 -18.65 -23.40
C SER A 66 -29.39 -18.64 -23.28
N LEU A 67 -29.98 -17.53 -22.81
CA LEU A 67 -31.43 -17.39 -22.62
C LEU A 67 -32.08 -16.69 -23.82
N PRO A 68 -33.33 -17.05 -24.18
CA PRO A 68 -34.10 -16.31 -25.17
C PRO A 68 -34.20 -14.81 -24.82
N VAL A 69 -34.18 -13.96 -25.85
CA VAL A 69 -34.22 -12.50 -25.71
C VAL A 69 -35.41 -12.08 -24.83
N GLY A 70 -35.13 -11.34 -23.76
CA GLY A 70 -36.14 -10.81 -22.83
C GLY A 70 -36.32 -11.60 -21.52
N GLN A 71 -35.67 -12.76 -21.35
CA GLN A 71 -35.78 -13.60 -20.13
C GLN A 71 -34.68 -13.31 -19.08
N ARG A 72 -34.25 -12.05 -18.91
CA ARG A 72 -33.31 -11.73 -17.82
C ARG A 72 -34.03 -11.73 -16.48
N SER A 73 -33.52 -12.51 -15.53
CA SER A 73 -34.05 -12.48 -14.17
C SER A 73 -33.75 -11.13 -13.51
N ARG A 74 -34.73 -10.58 -12.77
CA ARG A 74 -34.52 -9.41 -11.89
C ARG A 74 -33.32 -9.60 -10.95
N LYS A 75 -33.05 -10.84 -10.52
CA LYS A 75 -31.87 -11.19 -9.71
C LYS A 75 -30.56 -10.93 -10.46
N GLN A 76 -30.47 -11.37 -11.72
CA GLN A 76 -29.28 -11.18 -12.55
C GLN A 76 -29.01 -9.70 -12.83
N VAL A 77 -30.05 -8.92 -13.08
CA VAL A 77 -29.93 -7.46 -13.24
C VAL A 77 -29.32 -6.82 -12.00
N LYS A 78 -29.81 -7.17 -10.81
CA LYS A 78 -29.24 -6.67 -9.54
C LYS A 78 -27.80 -7.12 -9.32
N GLN A 79 -27.47 -8.39 -9.60
CA GLN A 79 -26.11 -8.90 -9.48
C GLN A 79 -25.14 -8.12 -10.39
N LEU A 80 -25.53 -7.84 -11.63
CA LEU A 80 -24.72 -7.02 -12.55
C LEU A 80 -24.53 -5.59 -12.04
N GLN A 81 -25.58 -4.95 -11.50
CA GLN A 81 -25.47 -3.62 -10.88
C GLN A 81 -24.53 -3.63 -9.66
N HIS A 82 -24.51 -4.72 -8.88
CA HIS A 82 -23.60 -4.84 -7.75
C HIS A 82 -22.14 -4.94 -8.20
N LEU A 83 -21.88 -5.72 -9.24
CA LEU A 83 -20.56 -5.90 -9.85
C LEU A 83 -20.05 -4.60 -10.50
N GLU A 84 -20.89 -3.91 -11.26
CA GLU A 84 -20.53 -2.65 -11.92
C GLU A 84 -20.17 -1.57 -10.90
N ALA A 85 -20.95 -1.44 -9.82
CA ALA A 85 -20.64 -0.49 -8.75
C ALA A 85 -19.32 -0.82 -8.03
N LEU A 86 -18.99 -2.11 -7.86
CA LEU A 86 -17.70 -2.52 -7.30
C LEU A 86 -16.55 -2.12 -8.22
N GLU A 87 -16.70 -2.35 -9.53
CA GLU A 87 -15.69 -1.96 -10.52
C GLU A 87 -15.49 -0.44 -10.58
N THR A 88 -16.54 0.36 -10.43
CA THR A 88 -16.42 1.84 -10.35
C THR A 88 -15.58 2.29 -9.16
N LEU A 89 -15.80 1.69 -7.97
CA LEU A 89 -14.98 1.99 -6.79
C LEU A 89 -13.52 1.59 -6.99
N ILE A 90 -13.27 0.42 -7.57
CA ILE A 90 -11.92 -0.08 -7.85
C ILE A 90 -11.20 0.82 -8.88
N ALA A 91 -11.91 1.27 -9.92
CA ALA A 91 -11.35 2.15 -10.94
C ALA A 91 -10.90 3.51 -10.38
N ALA A 92 -11.48 3.96 -9.27
CA ALA A 92 -11.06 5.17 -8.56
C ALA A 92 -9.81 4.95 -7.68
N PHE A 93 -9.37 3.71 -7.45
CA PHE A 93 -8.24 3.42 -6.57
C PHE A 93 -6.91 3.91 -7.18
N PRO A 94 -6.06 4.64 -6.42
CA PRO A 94 -4.87 5.28 -7.00
C PRO A 94 -3.84 4.29 -7.56
N THR A 95 -3.51 4.44 -8.84
CA THR A 95 -2.47 3.67 -9.55
C THR A 95 -1.14 4.41 -9.64
N LYS A 96 -1.13 5.72 -9.36
CA LYS A 96 0.05 6.58 -9.43
C LYS A 96 0.24 7.30 -8.11
N ASN A 97 1.48 7.29 -7.63
CA ASN A 97 1.86 8.07 -6.47
C ASN A 97 1.81 9.56 -6.84
N LYS A 98 1.15 10.39 -6.03
CA LYS A 98 1.13 11.85 -6.20
C LYS A 98 2.45 12.43 -5.66
N SER A 99 3.57 12.11 -6.29
CA SER A 99 4.90 12.44 -5.77
C SER A 99 5.41 13.85 -6.08
N SER A 100 4.57 14.76 -6.60
CA SER A 100 4.99 16.11 -6.99
C SER A 100 4.01 17.20 -6.55
N GLY A 101 3.71 17.29 -5.25
CA GLY A 101 2.81 18.35 -4.76
C GLY A 101 2.75 18.58 -3.26
N GLY A 102 3.77 18.19 -2.48
CA GLY A 102 3.70 18.41 -1.03
C GLY A 102 4.86 17.83 -0.24
N ALA A 103 6.06 18.38 -0.41
CA ALA A 103 7.12 18.23 0.59
C ALA A 103 6.87 19.11 1.84
N ALA A 104 5.63 19.56 2.09
CA ALA A 104 5.29 20.49 3.16
C ALA A 104 3.86 20.25 3.67
N SER A 105 3.67 19.23 4.53
CA SER A 105 2.77 19.32 5.69
C SER A 105 2.80 18.00 6.48
N VAL A 106 3.91 17.73 7.16
CA VAL A 106 3.84 16.93 8.40
C VAL A 106 3.73 17.95 9.54
N ALA A 107 2.57 18.58 9.62
CA ALA A 107 2.10 19.25 10.81
C ALA A 107 0.88 18.46 11.24
N GLY A 108 0.95 17.86 12.43
CA GLY A 108 -0.07 16.96 12.94
C GLY A 108 -1.45 17.60 12.94
N SER A 109 -2.43 16.85 12.46
CA SER A 109 -3.82 17.08 12.81
C SER A 109 -4.25 15.86 13.61
N ALA A 110 -4.17 15.99 14.94
CA ALA A 110 -4.96 15.19 15.85
C ALA A 110 -6.42 15.64 15.66
N GLY A 111 -7.11 14.99 14.72
CA GLY A 111 -8.54 15.12 14.52
C GLY A 111 -9.23 13.96 15.22
N ASP A 112 -9.63 14.21 16.47
CA ASP A 112 -10.70 13.48 17.13
C ASP A 112 -11.97 13.57 16.25
N GLY A 113 -12.50 12.43 15.87
CA GLY A 113 -13.50 12.30 14.82
C GLY A 113 -14.30 11.03 15.00
N ASP A 114 -14.94 10.92 16.16
CA ASP A 114 -15.96 9.92 16.44
C ASP A 114 -17.15 10.18 15.49
N GLN A 115 -17.19 9.46 14.37
CA GLN A 115 -18.31 9.50 13.44
C GLN A 115 -18.67 8.08 13.04
N ALA A 116 -19.62 7.53 13.81
CA ALA A 116 -20.33 6.31 13.50
C ALA A 116 -20.86 6.36 12.05
N ALA A 117 -20.28 5.54 11.19
CA ALA A 117 -20.78 5.30 9.85
C ALA A 117 -22.12 4.55 9.93
N SER A 118 -23.21 5.30 9.85
CA SER A 118 -24.51 4.75 9.48
C SER A 118 -24.42 4.24 8.05
N ALA A 119 -24.47 2.92 7.90
CA ALA A 119 -24.50 2.26 6.60
C ALA A 119 -25.86 2.50 5.91
N SER A 120 -26.03 3.67 5.29
CA SER A 120 -27.04 3.86 4.24
C SER A 120 -26.49 3.28 2.95
N VAL A 121 -26.75 2.00 2.73
CA VAL A 121 -26.62 1.35 1.42
C VAL A 121 -27.75 1.87 0.56
N ASP A 122 -27.59 3.07 0.00
CA ASP A 122 -28.44 3.56 -1.07
C ASP A 122 -27.60 3.88 -2.31
N GLY A 123 -28.06 3.39 -3.44
CA GLY A 123 -27.32 3.28 -4.70
C GLY A 123 -27.13 4.60 -5.45
N ALA A 124 -26.73 5.67 -4.77
CA ALA A 124 -26.23 6.86 -5.43
C ALA A 124 -24.83 6.55 -5.95
N VAL A 125 -24.69 6.52 -7.28
CA VAL A 125 -23.39 6.43 -7.94
C VAL A 125 -22.65 7.73 -7.59
N GLU A 126 -21.69 7.64 -6.67
CA GLU A 126 -20.82 8.78 -6.42
C GLU A 126 -19.96 9.04 -7.66
N ASP A 127 -19.88 10.30 -8.09
CA ASP A 127 -19.12 10.67 -9.28
C ASP A 127 -17.64 10.31 -9.12
N ALA A 128 -16.98 9.90 -10.22
CA ALA A 128 -15.58 9.49 -10.19
C ALA A 128 -14.64 10.55 -9.58
N GLU A 129 -14.99 11.83 -9.70
CA GLU A 129 -14.24 12.93 -9.12
C GLU A 129 -14.28 12.94 -7.59
N THR A 130 -15.43 12.66 -6.96
CA THR A 130 -15.53 12.60 -5.48
C THR A 130 -14.80 11.39 -4.94
N LEU A 131 -14.89 10.25 -5.62
CA LEU A 131 -14.16 9.03 -5.26
C LEU A 131 -12.64 9.21 -5.33
N SER A 132 -12.14 9.94 -6.33
CA SER A 132 -10.69 10.22 -6.48
C SER A 132 -10.11 11.20 -5.45
N LYS A 133 -10.98 11.97 -4.78
CA LYS A 133 -10.63 12.91 -3.71
C LYS A 133 -10.67 12.25 -2.33
N MET A 134 -11.29 11.09 -2.21
CA MET A 134 -11.39 10.33 -0.97
C MET A 134 -10.02 9.81 -0.53
N ASP A 135 -9.85 9.65 0.79
CA ASP A 135 -8.68 8.96 1.32
C ASP A 135 -8.67 7.47 0.90
N ILE A 136 -7.47 6.93 0.72
CA ILE A 136 -7.23 5.56 0.26
C ILE A 136 -7.89 4.57 1.24
N SER A 137 -7.81 4.82 2.55
CA SER A 137 -8.37 3.96 3.59
C SER A 137 -9.90 3.86 3.47
N THR A 138 -10.58 5.01 3.38
CA THR A 138 -12.04 5.08 3.24
C THR A 138 -12.51 4.45 1.93
N LEU A 139 -11.77 4.67 0.83
CA LEU A 139 -12.09 4.04 -0.45
C LEU A 139 -11.95 2.51 -0.37
N LEU A 140 -10.90 2.00 0.30
CA LEU A 140 -10.71 0.57 0.51
C LEU A 140 -11.82 -0.05 1.36
N GLU A 141 -12.25 0.61 2.43
CA GLU A 141 -13.37 0.15 3.27
C GLU A 141 -14.67 0.04 2.47
N ARG A 142 -14.94 1.02 1.59
CA ARG A 142 -16.09 1.00 0.68
C ARG A 142 -16.00 -0.14 -0.33
N ILE A 143 -14.82 -0.38 -0.91
CA ILE A 143 -14.58 -1.53 -1.80
C ILE A 143 -14.88 -2.84 -1.07
N ARG A 144 -14.34 -3.04 0.15
CA ARG A 144 -14.59 -4.23 0.99
C ARG A 144 -16.07 -4.41 1.30
N ALA A 145 -16.75 -3.34 1.73
CA ALA A 145 -18.18 -3.38 2.02
C ALA A 145 -19.00 -3.75 0.77
N ARG A 146 -18.66 -3.17 -0.39
CA ARG A 146 -19.35 -3.49 -1.64
C ARG A 146 -19.07 -4.92 -2.11
N TYR A 147 -17.85 -5.41 -1.93
CA TYR A 147 -17.48 -6.79 -2.22
C TYR A 147 -18.29 -7.78 -1.37
N LYS A 148 -18.52 -7.51 -0.07
CA LYS A 148 -19.43 -8.31 0.77
C LYS A 148 -20.84 -8.39 0.17
N VAL A 149 -21.37 -7.27 -0.32
CA VAL A 149 -22.70 -7.23 -0.98
C VAL A 149 -22.71 -8.05 -2.26
N VAL A 150 -21.66 -7.96 -3.08
CA VAL A 150 -21.50 -8.77 -4.29
C VAL A 150 -21.52 -10.26 -3.94
N CYS A 151 -20.71 -10.69 -2.97
CA CYS A 151 -20.66 -12.08 -2.51
C CYS A 151 -22.03 -12.59 -2.03
N ALA A 152 -22.73 -11.79 -1.22
CA ALA A 152 -24.08 -12.11 -0.76
C ALA A 152 -25.08 -12.26 -1.93
N SER A 153 -25.00 -11.36 -2.93
CA SER A 153 -25.88 -11.42 -4.11
C SER A 153 -25.62 -12.64 -5.01
N LEU A 154 -24.37 -13.11 -5.06
CA LEU A 154 -23.94 -14.27 -5.83
C LEU A 154 -24.12 -15.59 -5.05
N GLY A 155 -24.32 -15.53 -3.73
CA GLY A 155 -24.43 -16.71 -2.86
C GLY A 155 -23.09 -17.40 -2.61
N ILE A 156 -21.98 -16.65 -2.71
CA ILE A 156 -20.62 -17.16 -2.44
C ILE A 156 -20.11 -16.59 -1.11
N PRO A 157 -19.29 -17.35 -0.36
CA PRO A 157 -18.66 -16.81 0.84
C PRO A 157 -17.68 -15.70 0.48
N ALA A 158 -17.66 -14.62 1.26
CA ALA A 158 -16.72 -13.51 1.11
C ALA A 158 -15.33 -13.91 1.62
N ARG A 159 -14.69 -14.86 0.94
CA ARG A 159 -13.32 -15.29 1.25
C ARG A 159 -12.36 -14.11 1.04
N GLY A 160 -11.37 -13.99 1.92
CA GLY A 160 -10.29 -13.01 1.82
C GLY A 160 -10.40 -11.78 2.73
N LEU A 161 -11.55 -11.48 3.35
CA LEU A 161 -11.65 -10.32 4.26
C LEU A 161 -11.09 -10.58 5.67
N ASP A 162 -11.34 -11.78 6.22
CA ASP A 162 -11.02 -12.07 7.62
C ASP A 162 -9.57 -12.55 7.82
N GLU A 163 -8.98 -13.24 6.82
CA GLU A 163 -7.58 -13.72 6.87
C GLU A 163 -6.55 -12.61 6.58
N ARG A 164 -6.91 -11.59 5.80
CA ARG A 164 -5.94 -10.56 5.36
C ARG A 164 -5.75 -9.43 6.36
N THR A 165 -6.72 -9.20 7.25
CA THR A 165 -6.60 -8.20 8.33
C THR A 165 -5.65 -8.67 9.45
N THR A 166 -5.44 -9.97 9.61
CA THR A 166 -4.66 -10.57 10.71
C THR A 166 -3.23 -10.99 10.33
N ALA A 167 -2.89 -11.02 9.03
CA ALA A 167 -1.58 -11.45 8.54
C ALA A 167 -0.46 -10.40 8.71
N SER A 168 -0.75 -9.22 9.27
CA SER A 168 0.22 -8.13 9.50
C SER A 168 0.99 -8.22 10.83
N ALA A 169 0.87 -9.30 11.61
CA ALA A 169 1.73 -9.49 12.78
C ALA A 169 3.16 -9.85 12.31
N PRO A 170 4.20 -9.07 12.66
CA PRO A 170 5.57 -9.47 12.36
C PRO A 170 5.89 -10.73 13.18
N GLN A 171 6.10 -11.85 12.49
CA GLN A 171 6.83 -12.96 13.09
C GLN A 171 8.25 -12.45 13.38
N GLU A 172 8.51 -12.13 14.64
CA GLU A 172 9.86 -12.02 15.17
C GLU A 172 10.57 -13.36 14.93
N THR A 173 11.36 -13.43 13.86
CA THR A 173 12.34 -14.50 13.70
C THR A 173 13.45 -14.25 14.71
N ASN A 174 13.30 -14.90 15.87
CA ASN A 174 14.27 -14.93 16.94
C ASN A 174 15.53 -15.69 16.48
N ASN A 175 16.45 -14.99 15.79
CA ASN A 175 17.74 -15.54 15.38
C ASN A 175 18.77 -15.28 16.48
N ASN A 176 18.76 -16.16 17.48
CA ASN A 176 19.93 -16.43 18.29
C ASN A 176 20.97 -17.16 17.43
N VAL A 177 21.96 -16.43 16.91
CA VAL A 177 23.16 -17.01 16.30
C VAL A 177 24.38 -16.43 16.98
N SER A 178 25.02 -17.29 17.77
CA SER A 178 26.30 -17.12 18.41
C SER A 178 27.38 -16.58 17.46
N SER A 179 28.15 -15.61 17.93
CA SER A 179 29.41 -15.17 17.35
C SER A 179 30.37 -16.34 17.11
N PRO A 180 31.16 -16.30 16.03
CA PRO A 180 32.56 -16.65 16.16
C PRO A 180 33.50 -15.60 15.55
N SER A 181 34.69 -15.58 16.15
CA SER A 181 35.86 -14.73 15.99
C SER A 181 36.38 -14.48 14.57
N LEU A 182 37.00 -13.29 14.41
CA LEU A 182 37.90 -12.85 13.32
C LEU A 182 38.97 -13.88 12.95
N PRO A 183 39.41 -13.87 11.67
CA PRO A 183 40.83 -13.61 11.45
C PRO A 183 41.13 -12.62 10.31
N SER A 184 42.37 -12.13 10.38
CA SER A 184 43.07 -11.07 9.65
C SER A 184 43.12 -11.12 8.11
N SER A 185 43.09 -9.92 7.51
CA SER A 185 43.62 -9.42 6.20
C SER A 185 44.86 -10.16 5.63
N PRO A 186 45.18 -10.11 4.30
CA PRO A 186 45.20 -8.86 3.50
C PRO A 186 44.93 -8.89 1.97
N SER A 187 44.63 -7.69 1.44
CA SER A 187 45.10 -7.10 0.15
C SER A 187 44.60 -7.62 -1.22
N ARG A 188 43.89 -6.70 -1.92
CA ARG A 188 44.06 -6.20 -3.31
C ARG A 188 42.98 -6.45 -4.38
N THR A 189 42.68 -5.32 -5.03
CA THR A 189 42.23 -5.03 -6.42
C THR A 189 40.76 -5.13 -6.84
N ALA A 190 40.21 -3.93 -7.08
CA ALA A 190 39.32 -3.51 -8.19
C ALA A 190 37.93 -4.16 -8.34
N ALA A 191 36.88 -3.40 -8.02
CA ALA A 191 35.77 -3.05 -8.92
C ALA A 191 34.60 -2.39 -8.17
N ALA A 192 34.04 -1.35 -8.79
CA ALA A 192 32.68 -0.82 -8.66
C ALA A 192 32.14 -0.42 -7.27
N ASN A 193 31.73 0.85 -7.17
CA ASN A 193 31.05 1.46 -6.02
C ASN A 193 29.72 0.75 -5.71
N THR A 194 29.75 -0.27 -4.85
CA THR A 194 28.59 -0.81 -4.15
C THR A 194 28.65 -0.40 -2.68
N VAL A 195 27.65 0.35 -2.23
CA VAL A 195 27.47 0.69 -0.81
C VAL A 195 26.42 -0.27 -0.23
N VAL A 196 26.79 -0.96 0.85
CA VAL A 196 25.91 -1.89 1.56
C VAL A 196 25.08 -1.11 2.57
N ALA A 197 23.76 -1.16 2.44
CA ALA A 197 22.82 -0.63 3.43
C ALA A 197 21.97 -1.78 3.98
N GLY A 198 22.06 -2.04 5.29
CA GLY A 198 21.21 -3.05 5.96
C GLY A 198 21.32 -4.48 5.42
N GLY A 199 22.46 -4.88 4.84
CA GLY A 199 22.66 -6.22 4.28
C GLY A 199 22.04 -6.48 2.90
N LYS A 200 21.46 -5.46 2.26
CA LYS A 200 21.00 -5.53 0.86
C LYS A 200 21.77 -4.52 0.00
N THR A 201 22.35 -4.99 -1.11
CA THR A 201 23.06 -4.16 -2.08
C THR A 201 22.02 -3.37 -2.89
N VAL A 202 22.06 -2.04 -2.84
CA VAL A 202 21.16 -1.16 -3.60
C VAL A 202 21.97 -0.38 -4.63
N ASP A 203 21.52 -0.38 -5.88
CA ASP A 203 22.18 0.30 -7.00
C ASP A 203 21.99 1.84 -6.89
N PRO A 204 23.08 2.61 -6.76
CA PRO A 204 23.02 4.07 -6.66
C PRO A 204 22.51 4.76 -7.93
N ASN A 205 22.48 4.09 -9.10
CA ASN A 205 21.95 4.67 -10.34
C ASN A 205 20.42 4.86 -10.35
N GLN A 206 19.71 4.33 -9.35
CA GLN A 206 18.28 4.61 -9.16
C GLN A 206 18.01 6.01 -8.59
N LEU A 207 19.05 6.74 -8.20
CA LEU A 207 19.00 8.15 -7.80
C LEU A 207 19.10 9.03 -9.06
N ARG A 208 17.99 9.21 -9.79
CA ARG A 208 17.90 10.35 -10.70
C ARG A 208 17.83 11.63 -9.87
N PHE A 209 18.96 12.31 -9.72
CA PHE A 209 19.00 13.75 -9.44
C PHE A 209 18.68 14.52 -10.72
#